data_AF-A0A846CP24-F1
#
_entry.id   AF-A0A846CP24-F1
#
_cell.length_a   1.000
_cell.length_b   1.000
_cell.length_c   1.000
_cell.angle_alpha   90.00
_cell.angle_beta   90.00
_cell.angle_gamma   90.00
#
_symmetry.space_group_name_H-M   'P 1'
#
loop_
_entity.id
_entity.type
_entity.pdbx_description
1 polymer ?
#
loop_
_entity_poly.entity_id
_entity_poly.type
_entity_poly.pdbx_seq_one_letter_code
_entity_poly.pdbx_strand_id
1 'polypeptide(L)'
;MRYVPPRKACEILGVSQRTLRYWDQAGKIKTIRTPSNQQRYDVDSVLGQVPNKPVVIYARVSSKKQKDDLERQAAFCQGQFPEAEIIFDIG
;
A
#
# COMPACT_ATOMS: atom_id res chain seq x y z
N MET A 1 13.21 0.99 -16.06
CA MET A 1 13.94 0.12 -15.12
C MET A 1 15.18 0.86 -14.70
N ARG A 2 15.17 1.35 -13.46
CA ARG A 2 16.16 2.26 -12.92
C ARG A 2 16.82 1.59 -11.72
N TYR A 3 17.97 0.97 -11.98
CA TYR A 3 18.76 0.28 -10.96
C TYR A 3 19.65 1.26 -10.21
N VAL A 4 19.41 1.40 -8.91
CA VAL A 4 20.15 2.34 -8.04
C VAL A 4 20.81 1.63 -6.85
N PRO A 5 21.86 2.23 -6.25
CA PRO A 5 22.46 1.71 -5.03
C PRO A 5 21.48 1.68 -3.84
N PRO A 6 21.73 0.85 -2.82
CA PRO A 6 20.82 0.66 -1.68
C PRO A 6 20.41 1.97 -1.00
N ARG A 7 21.37 2.88 -0.75
CA ARG A 7 21.12 4.17 -0.11
C ARG A 7 20.14 5.03 -0.92
N LYS A 8 20.38 5.16 -2.22
CA LYS A 8 19.51 5.93 -3.12
C LYS A 8 18.14 5.27 -3.27
N ALA A 9 18.07 3.94 -3.25
CA ALA A 9 16.80 3.22 -3.24
C ALA A 9 15.98 3.53 -1.98
N CYS A 10 16.63 3.58 -0.80
CA CYS A 10 15.97 3.94 0.47
C CYS A 10 15.36 5.35 0.39
N GLU A 11 16.13 6.32 -0.11
CA GLU A 11 15.70 7.71 -0.25
C GLU A 11 14.51 7.84 -1.21
N ILE A 12 14.54 7.15 -2.35
CA ILE A 12 13.46 7.19 -3.35
C ILE A 12 12.18 6.50 -2.85
N LEU A 13 12.32 5.35 -2.19
CA LEU A 13 11.18 4.51 -1.77
C LEU A 13 10.66 4.87 -0.38
N GLY A 14 11.36 5.72 0.38
CA GLY A 14 11.00 6.10 1.74
C GLY A 14 11.08 4.97 2.75
N VAL A 15 11.98 3.99 2.54
CA VAL A 15 12.11 2.80 3.40
C VAL A 15 13.53 2.59 3.91
N SER A 16 13.66 1.81 4.98
CA SER A 16 14.97 1.44 5.53
C SER A 16 15.72 0.44 4.64
N GLN A 17 17.05 0.37 4.77
CA GLN A 17 17.86 -0.67 4.12
C GLN A 17 17.43 -2.09 4.52
N ARG A 18 16.96 -2.28 5.76
CA ARG A 18 16.44 -3.57 6.23
C ARG A 18 15.19 -3.97 5.45
N THR A 19 14.28 -3.03 5.23
CA THR A 19 13.06 -3.23 4.42
C THR A 19 13.41 -3.60 2.98
N LEU A 20 14.39 -2.91 2.38
CA LEU A 20 14.88 -3.20 1.03
C LEU A 20 15.43 -4.62 0.87
N ARG A 21 16.24 -5.08 1.84
CA ARG A 21 16.74 -6.47 1.84
C ARG A 21 15.62 -7.49 2.01
N TYR A 22 14.66 -7.20 2.88
CA TYR A 22 13.50 -8.07 3.06
C TYR A 22 12.66 -8.16 1.79
N TRP A 23 12.45 -7.05 1.08
CA TRP A 23 11.76 -7.04 -0.20
C TRP A 23 12.49 -7.86 -1.27
N ASP A 24 13.82 -7.77 -1.32
CA ASP A 24 14.64 -8.58 -2.24
C ASP A 24 14.51 -10.08 -1.93
N GLN A 25 14.66 -10.47 -0.66
CA GLN A 25 14.47 -11.85 -0.20
C GLN A 25 13.06 -12.38 -0.49
N ALA A 26 12.05 -11.52 -0.38
CA ALA A 26 10.65 -11.85 -0.65
C ALA A 26 10.26 -11.71 -2.13
N GLY A 27 11.20 -11.36 -3.04
CA GLY A 27 10.93 -11.16 -4.46
C GLY A 27 10.03 -9.96 -4.81
N LYS A 28 9.85 -9.03 -3.88
CA LYS A 28 8.97 -7.84 -4.02
C LYS A 28 9.64 -6.67 -4.76
N ILE A 29 10.96 -6.71 -4.91
CA ILE A 29 11.74 -5.72 -5.67
C ILE A 29 12.73 -6.45 -6.55
N LYS A 30 12.88 -6.01 -7.81
CA LYS A 30 13.88 -6.58 -8.71
C LYS A 30 15.27 -6.06 -8.37
N THR A 31 16.25 -6.95 -8.31
CA THR A 31 17.64 -6.59 -8.04
C THR A 31 18.59 -7.18 -9.08
N ILE A 32 19.74 -6.52 -9.26
CA ILE A 32 20.86 -7.03 -10.05
C ILE A 32 22.15 -6.90 -9.23
N ARG A 33 23.17 -7.68 -9.59
CA ARG A 33 24.53 -7.52 -9.06
C ARG A 33 25.44 -6.99 -10.15
N THR A 34 26.29 -6.04 -9.79
CA THR A 34 27.38 -5.60 -10.67
C THR A 34 28.46 -6.68 -10.78
N PRO A 35 29.36 -6.62 -11.77
CA PRO A 35 30.53 -7.50 -11.84
C PRO A 35 31.40 -7.46 -10.56
N SER A 36 31.41 -6.31 -9.87
CA SER A 36 32.04 -6.12 -8.55
C SER A 36 31.20 -6.62 -7.37
N ASN A 37 30.17 -7.44 -7.63
CA ASN A 37 29.27 -8.04 -6.64
C ASN A 37 28.50 -7.02 -5.77
N GLN A 38 28.30 -5.79 -6.23
CA GLN A 38 27.47 -4.81 -5.53
C GLN A 38 26.02 -4.92 -5.96
N GLN A 39 25.11 -4.92 -4.98
CA GLN A 39 23.68 -4.98 -5.25
C GLN A 39 23.13 -3.64 -5.76
N ARG A 40 22.20 -3.72 -6.71
CA ARG A 40 21.41 -2.60 -7.23
C ARG A 40 19.93 -2.97 -7.25
N TYR A 41 19.07 -2.00 -6.97
CA TYR A 41 17.62 -2.19 -6.81
C TYR A 41 16.86 -1.41 -7.88
N ASP A 42 15.92 -2.06 -8.56
CA ASP A 42 15.01 -1.41 -9.51
C ASP A 42 13.87 -0.73 -8.76
N VAL A 43 13.99 0.56 -8.51
CA VAL A 43 12.96 1.34 -7.79
C VAL A 43 11.65 1.42 -8.56
N ASP A 44 11.70 1.37 -9.89
CA ASP A 44 10.51 1.45 -10.73
C ASP A 44 9.65 0.18 -10.59
N SER A 45 10.27 -0.96 -10.24
CA SER A 45 9.55 -2.22 -9.98
C SER A 45 8.60 -2.13 -8.77
N VAL A 46 8.84 -1.19 -7.86
CA VAL A 46 7.97 -0.93 -6.69
C VAL A 46 7.05 0.25 -6.96
N LEU A 47 7.56 1.35 -7.53
CA LEU A 47 6.77 2.55 -7.81
C LEU A 47 5.69 2.32 -8.88
N GLY A 48 5.96 1.47 -9.88
CA GLY A 48 4.99 1.08 -10.90
C GLY A 48 3.95 0.07 -10.42
N GLN A 49 4.17 -0.53 -9.24
CA GLN A 49 3.21 -1.40 -8.57
C GLN A 49 2.41 -0.60 -7.53
N VAL A 50 1.80 0.51 -7.92
CA VAL A 50 0.57 0.92 -7.22
C VAL A 50 -0.47 -0.05 -7.75
N PRO A 51 -0.82 -1.15 -7.05
CA PRO A 51 -1.99 -1.90 -7.47
C PRO A 51 -3.13 -0.88 -7.41
N ASN A 52 -4.09 -1.00 -8.32
CA ASN A 52 -5.36 -0.33 -8.13
C ASN A 52 -6.02 -0.95 -6.88
N LYS A 53 -5.51 -0.59 -5.70
CA LYS A 53 -5.96 -1.13 -4.43
C LYS A 53 -7.34 -0.53 -4.22
N PRO A 54 -8.36 -1.35 -3.97
CA PRO A 54 -9.67 -0.81 -3.66
C PRO A 54 -9.51 0.10 -2.45
N VAL A 55 -10.07 1.30 -2.56
CA VAL A 55 -10.23 2.18 -1.40
C VAL A 55 -11.36 1.56 -0.59
N VAL A 56 -11.11 1.27 0.68
CA VAL A 56 -12.12 0.65 1.56
C VAL A 56 -12.44 1.60 2.71
N ILE A 57 -13.73 1.85 2.91
CA ILE A 57 -14.25 2.60 4.06
C ILE A 57 -14.89 1.60 5.00
N TYR A 58 -14.35 1.52 6.22
CA TYR A 58 -14.91 0.68 7.28
C TYR A 58 -15.75 1.53 8.23
N ALA A 59 -17.01 1.15 8.42
CA ALA A 59 -17.94 1.84 9.31
C ALA A 59 -18.56 0.84 10.30
N ARG A 60 -18.62 1.20 11.58
CA ARG A 60 -19.08 0.31 12.66
C ARG A 60 -19.89 1.05 13.72
N VAL A 61 -20.94 0.40 14.23
CA VAL A 61 -21.67 0.82 15.44
C VAL A 61 -21.70 -0.28 16.51
N SER A 62 -21.98 0.08 17.76
CA SER A 62 -21.94 -0.84 18.91
C SER A 62 -23.30 -1.47 19.26
N SER A 63 -24.36 -1.09 18.55
CA SER A 63 -25.70 -1.64 18.76
C SER A 63 -26.55 -1.53 17.50
N LYS A 64 -27.43 -2.50 17.30
CA LYS A 64 -28.46 -2.47 16.24
C LYS A 64 -29.34 -1.22 16.28
N LYS A 65 -29.50 -0.59 17.45
CA LYS A 65 -30.28 0.67 17.58
C LYS A 65 -29.67 1.83 16.80
N GLN A 66 -28.39 1.75 16.42
CA GLN A 66 -27.65 2.78 15.69
C GLN A 66 -27.53 2.46 14.19
N LYS A 67 -28.22 1.43 13.70
CA LYS A 67 -28.16 1.00 12.29
C LYS A 67 -28.51 2.14 11.32
N ASP A 68 -29.56 2.89 11.61
CA ASP A 68 -30.00 3.99 10.74
C ASP A 68 -28.96 5.12 10.68
N ASP A 69 -28.19 5.32 11.76
CA ASP A 69 -27.11 6.29 11.78
C ASP A 69 -25.89 5.80 10.99
N LEU A 70 -25.56 4.51 11.12
CA LEU A 70 -24.51 3.87 10.32
C LEU A 70 -24.79 4.00 8.83
N GLU A 71 -26.03 3.74 8.40
CA GLU A 71 -26.44 3.84 6.98
C GLU A 71 -26.31 5.27 6.45
N ARG A 72 -26.70 6.28 7.24
CA ARG A 72 -26.55 7.69 6.83
C ARG A 72 -25.08 8.09 6.69
N GLN A 73 -24.24 7.72 7.65
CA GLN A 73 -22.81 8.03 7.61
C GLN A 73 -22.12 7.31 6.44
N ALA A 74 -22.51 6.06 6.19
CA ALA A 74 -22.06 5.28 5.04
C ALA A 74 -22.40 5.94 3.71
N ALA A 75 -23.67 6.35 3.53
CA ALA A 75 -24.13 7.00 2.31
C ALA A 75 -23.40 8.32 2.06
N PHE A 76 -23.15 9.10 3.12
CA PHE A 76 -22.34 10.31 3.04
C PHE A 76 -20.91 10.02 2.57
N CYS A 77 -20.26 9.01 3.14
CA CYS A 77 -18.93 8.56 2.73
C CYS A 77 -18.91 8.06 1.28
N GLN A 78 -19.90 7.28 0.84
CA GLN A 78 -20.01 6.83 -0.56
C GLN A 78 -20.12 8.00 -1.52
N GLY A 79 -20.89 9.04 -1.16
CA GLY A 79 -21.04 10.24 -1.98
C GLY A 79 -19.72 11.01 -2.17
N GLN A 80 -18.85 11.02 -1.15
CA GLN A 80 -17.54 11.66 -1.23
C GLN A 80 -16.48 10.79 -1.92
N PHE A 81 -16.61 9.46 -1.78
CA PHE A 81 -15.67 8.49 -2.33
C PHE A 81 -16.42 7.43 -3.16
N PRO A 82 -16.86 7.76 -4.39
CA PRO A 82 -17.72 6.88 -5.19
C PRO A 82 -17.07 5.52 -5.54
N GLU A 83 -15.75 5.50 -5.69
CA GLU A 83 -14.95 4.32 -6.02
C GLU A 83 -14.58 3.47 -4.79
N ALA A 84 -14.98 3.90 -3.58
CA ALA A 84 -14.67 3.17 -2.37
C ALA A 84 -15.68 2.05 -2.12
N GLU A 85 -15.18 0.89 -1.70
CA GLU A 85 -15.97 -0.20 -1.15
C GLU A 85 -16.27 0.10 0.32
N ILE A 86 -17.53 -0.01 0.74
CA ILE A 86 -17.90 0.21 2.13
C ILE A 86 -18.20 -1.12 2.82
N ILE A 87 -17.54 -1.34 3.96
CA ILE A 87 -17.72 -2.50 4.82
C ILE A 87 -18.36 -2.04 6.13
N PHE A 88 -19.41 -2.75 6.55
CA PHE A 88 -20.18 -2.45 7.75
C PHE A 88 -20.01 -3.52 8.83
N ASP A 89 -19.97 -3.09 10.08
CA ASP A 89 -20.04 -3.97 11.25
C ASP A 89 -21.02 -3.42 12.31
N ILE A 90 -21.77 -4.30 12.95
CA ILE A 90 -22.65 -3.97 14.08
C ILE A 90 -22.26 -4.89 15.23
N GLY A 91 -21.67 -4.28 16.26
CA GLY A 91 -21.31 -4.93 17.52
C GLY A 91 -22.49 -5.29 18.40
#